data_AF-A0A832SJ15-F1
#
_entry.id   AF-A0A832SJ15-F1
#
_cell.length_a   1.000
_cell.length_b   1.000
_cell.length_c   1.000
_cell.angle_alpha   90.00
_cell.angle_beta   90.00
_cell.angle_gamma   90.00
#
_symmetry.space_group_name_H-M   'P 1'
#
loop_
_entity.id
_entity.type
_entity.pdbx_description
1 polymer ?
#
loop_
_entity_poly.entity_id
_entity_poly.type
_entity_poly.pdbx_seq_one_letter_code
_entity_poly.pdbx_strand_id
1 'polypeptide(L)' 'MKLVIGMTGSTGVIYGVRIMEVLKEQNVETHLVITEWAKKCLAMETDYKLDQLKALATEYS' A
#
# COMPACT_ATOMS: atom_id res chain seq x y z
N MET A 1 4.89 -16.26 5.83
CA MET A 1 5.23 -15.08 6.66
C MET A 1 4.08 -14.09 6.53
N LYS A 2 3.68 -13.41 7.60
CA LYS A 2 2.59 -12.43 7.59
C LYS A 2 3.12 -11.08 8.06
N LEU A 3 2.91 -10.02 7.27
CA LEU A 3 3.36 -8.67 7.59
C LEU A 3 2.17 -7.69 7.64
N VAL A 4 2.23 -6.75 8.57
CA VAL A 4 1.32 -5.60 8.59
C VAL A 4 2.06 -4.40 8.01
N ILE A 5 1.48 -3.78 6.98
CA ILE A 5 2.03 -2.62 6.30
C ILE A 5 1.15 -1.42 6.63
N GLY A 6 1.70 -0.51 7.43
CA GLY A 6 1.06 0.77 7.75
C GLY A 6 1.50 1.86 6.78
N MET A 7 0.56 2.45 6.04
CA MET A 7 0.80 3.63 5.19
C MET A 7 0.15 4.86 5.81
N THR A 8 0.99 5.83 6.20
CA THR A 8 0.57 7.12 6.75
C THR A 8 0.74 8.23 5.72
N GLY A 9 0.19 9.42 5.97
CA GLY A 9 0.21 10.52 5.01
C GLY A 9 1.47 11.37 5.11
N SER A 10 2.60 10.74 4.79
CA SER A 10 3.85 11.43 4.47
C SER A 10 4.02 11.48 2.95
N THR A 11 5.00 12.24 2.48
CA THR A 11 5.49 12.15 1.11
C THR A 11 6.18 10.82 0.85
N GLY A 12 6.20 10.39 -0.41
CA GLY A 12 6.90 9.18 -0.85
C GLY A 12 6.04 7.92 -0.80
N VAL A 13 4.72 8.04 -1.02
CA VAL A 13 3.83 6.86 -0.93
C VAL A 13 4.17 5.79 -1.96
N ILE A 14 4.85 6.17 -3.05
CA ILE A 14 5.35 5.26 -4.08
C ILE A 14 6.23 4.15 -3.52
N TYR A 15 6.96 4.38 -2.42
CA TYR A 15 7.74 3.34 -1.76
C TYR A 15 6.83 2.29 -1.09
N GLY A 16 5.71 2.74 -0.51
CA GLY A 16 4.68 1.85 0.04
C GLY A 16 4.00 1.02 -1.04
N VAL A 17 3.74 1.60 -2.21
CA VAL A 17 3.24 0.84 -3.37
C VAL A 17 4.26 -0.20 -3.82
N ARG A 18 5.52 0.21 -4.01
CA ARG A 18 6.57 -0.67 -4.53
C ARG A 18 6.87 -1.86 -3.61
N ILE A 19 6.87 -1.65 -2.29
CA ILE A 19 7.10 -2.75 -1.36
C ILE A 19 5.94 -3.76 -1.40
N MET A 20 4.69 -3.29 -1.56
CA MET A 20 3.53 -4.18 -1.69
C MET A 20 3.60 -5.04 -2.96
N GLU A 21 4.04 -4.47 -4.08
CA GLU A 21 4.27 -5.23 -5.32
C GLU A 21 5.31 -6.34 -5.12
N VAL A 22 6.46 -6.00 -4.55
CA VAL A 22 7.56 -6.96 -4.31
C VAL A 22 7.13 -8.05 -3.33
N LEU A 23 6.44 -7.69 -2.25
CA LEU A 23 5.95 -8.67 -1.27
C LEU A 23 4.95 -9.65 -1.88
N LYS A 24 4.08 -9.16 -2.77
CA LYS A 24 3.15 -10.02 -3.53
C LYS A 24 3.88 -10.97 -4.48
N GLU A 25 4.90 -10.48 -5.22
CA GLU A 25 5.74 -11.33 -6.08
C GLU A 25 6.44 -12.44 -5.29
N GLN A 26 6.81 -12.17 -4.04
CA GLN A 26 7.43 -13.15 -3.13
C GLN A 26 6.42 -14.03 -2.38
N ASN A 27 5.12 -13.96 -2.70
CA ASN A 27 4.04 -14.68 -2.01
C ASN A 27 4.01 -14.44 -0.49
N VAL A 28 4.37 -13.24 -0.04
CA VAL A 28 4.25 -12.83 1.36
C VAL A 28 2.83 -12.30 1.60
N GLU A 29 2.17 -12.80 2.64
CA GLU A 29 0.85 -12.32 3.03
C GLU A 29 0.97 -10.96 3.73
N THR A 30 0.18 -9.99 3.28
CA THR A 30 0.23 -8.62 3.81
C THR A 30 -1.15 -8.12 4.21
N HIS A 31 -1.23 -7.52 5.40
CA HIS A 31 -2.36 -6.73 5.86
C HIS A 31 -2.03 -5.25 5.71
N LEU A 32 -2.75 -4.57 4.81
CA LEU A 32 -2.60 -3.12 4.57
C LEU A 32 -3.49 -2.32 5.52
N VAL A 33 -2.90 -1.40 6.25
CA VAL A 33 -3.58 -0.37 7.05
C VAL A 33 -3.18 0.99 6.51
N ILE A 34 -4.14 1.80 6.05
CA ILE A 34 -3.85 3.07 5.39
C ILE A 34 -4.72 4.22 5.91
N THR A 35 -4.10 5.36 6.24
CA THR A 35 -4.85 6.53 6.72
C THR A 35 -5.53 7.30 5.58
N GLU A 36 -6.58 8.06 5.89
CA GLU A 36 -7.22 8.94 4.89
C GLU A 36 -6.24 9.92 4.23
N TRP A 37 -5.26 10.41 5.00
CA TRP A 37 -4.25 11.32 4.47
C TRP A 37 -3.30 10.60 3.49
N ALA A 38 -2.91 9.35 3.79
CA ALA A 38 -2.11 8.53 2.87
C ALA A 38 -2.85 8.22 1.56
N LYS A 39 -4.17 8.00 1.62
CA LYS A 39 -5.01 7.81 0.41
C LYS A 39 -4.98 9.06 -0.49
N LYS A 40 -5.00 10.26 0.11
CA LYS A 40 -4.86 11.52 -0.62
C LYS A 40 -3.46 11.67 -1.21
N CYS A 41 -2.41 11.39 -0.43
CA CYS A 41 -1.03 11.43 -0.93
C CYS A 41 -0.85 10.47 -2.13
N LEU A 42 -1.45 9.27 -2.10
CA LEU A 42 -1.44 8.34 -3.23
C LEU A 42 -2.00 8.96 -4.52
N ALA A 43 -3.17 9.61 -4.43
CA ALA A 43 -3.79 10.26 -5.57
C ALA A 43 -3.07 11.56 -6.02
N MET A 44 -2.35 12.23 -5.12
CA MET A 44 -1.61 13.46 -5.44
C MET A 44 -0.22 13.20 -6.00
N GLU A 45 0.45 12.13 -5.56
CA GLU A 45 1.86 11.86 -5.88
C GLU A 45 2.04 10.80 -6.98
N THR A 46 1.00 10.01 -7.27
CA THR A 46 1.12 8.85 -8.16
C THR A 46 -0.13 8.65 -9.01
N ASP A 47 0.01 7.91 -10.12
CA ASP A 47 -1.12 7.49 -10.95
C ASP A 47 -1.85 6.24 -10.39
N TYR A 48 -1.42 5.72 -9.24
CA TYR A 48 -2.05 4.55 -8.63
C TYR A 48 -3.41 4.91 -8.03
N LYS A 49 -4.40 4.09 -8.35
CA LYS A 49 -5.69 4.10 -7.68
C LYS A 49 -5.62 3.29 -6.39
N LEU A 50 -6.39 3.71 -5.40
CA LEU A 50 -6.50 2.99 -4.12
C LEU A 50 -6.89 1.51 -4.33
N ASP A 51 -7.73 1.20 -5.31
CA ASP A 51 -8.14 -0.18 -5.58
C ASP A 51 -7.01 -1.03 -6.18
N GLN A 52 -6.08 -0.44 -6.93
CA GLN A 52 -4.87 -1.14 -7.38
C GLN A 52 -3.99 -1.50 -6.19
N LEU A 53 -3.82 -0.57 -5.25
CA LEU A 53 -3.06 -0.82 -4.03
C LEU A 53 -3.72 -1.89 -3.13
N LYS A 54 -5.05 -1.84 -2.97
CA LYS A 54 -5.81 -2.87 -2.24
C LYS A 54 -5.63 -4.25 -2.85
N ALA A 55 -5.63 -4.35 -4.18
CA ALA A 55 -5.44 -5.62 -4.89
C ALA A 55 -4.05 -6.22 -4.69
N LEU A 56 -3.08 -5.44 -4.20
CA LEU A 56 -1.75 -5.96 -3.81
C LEU A 56 -1.76 -6.58 -2.41
N ALA A 57 -2.73 -6.24 -1.56
CA ALA A 57 -2.83 -6.75 -0.19
C ALA A 57 -3.63 -8.06 -0.12
N THR A 58 -3.35 -8.87 0.90
CA THR A 58 -4.15 -10.04 1.26
C THR A 58 -5.35 -9.64 2.12
N GLU A 59 -5.14 -8.68 3.03
CA GLU A 59 -6.17 -8.10 3.91
C GLU A 59 -6.05 -6.58 3.92
N TYR A 60 -7.18 -5.88 4.08
CA TYR A 60 -7.25 -4.42 4.06
C TYR A 60 -8.15 -3.89 5.18
N SER A 61 -7.73 -2.82 5.86
CA SER A 61 -8.52 -2.09 6.87
C SER A 61 -8.58 -0.58 6.59
#